data_AF-A0A6A4WIY6-F1
#
_entry.id   AF-A0A6A4WIY6-F1
#
_cell.length_a   1.000
_cell.length_b   1.000
_cell.length_c   1.000
_cell.angle_alpha   90.00
_cell.angle_beta   90.00
_cell.angle_gamma   90.00
#
_symmetry.space_group_name_H-M   'P 1'
#
loop_
_entity.id
_entity.type
_entity.pdbx_description
1 polymer ?
#
loop_
_entity_poly.entity_id
_entity_poly.type
_entity_poly.pdbx_seq_one_letter_code
_entity_poly.pdbx_strand_id
1 'polypeptide(L)'
;MSVTDRRIGPNQMAFDLGYDPAMAAEPRLVEAMLREVDQLFDLVMIMELMDESLVLLRRLMCWSTDDVVSLPKQERVHSRRTALSDEQRAALEEYLTLDVALYRHFRRRMADRVAAVPLETFLSQAETLVQRRRFWHQKCVLNTVNGFDLEGDQREFTDKVHGYQLRDANDWMCSRLGMAEVGYTDFLRGTQRQRLAVRDHVSELLRIADVTQTPANQR
;
A
#
# COMPACT_ATOMS: atom_id res chain seq x y z
N MET A 1 -15.23 31.39 0.27
CA MET A 1 -14.76 29.99 0.16
C MET A 1 -13.24 30.02 0.28
N SER A 2 -12.71 29.79 1.47
CA SER A 2 -11.27 29.94 1.74
C SER A 2 -10.48 28.72 1.30
N VAL A 3 -9.36 29.01 0.66
CA VAL A 3 -8.31 28.11 0.22
C VAL A 3 -7.86 27.22 1.38
N THR A 4 -7.92 25.91 1.13
CA THR A 4 -7.38 24.77 1.89
C THR A 4 -6.39 25.13 3.01
N ASP A 5 -6.87 24.99 4.24
CA ASP A 5 -6.08 24.93 5.46
C ASP A 5 -5.08 23.76 5.38
N ARG A 6 -3.95 23.85 6.09
CA ARG A 6 -2.91 22.82 6.11
C ARG A 6 -3.49 21.51 6.66
N ARG A 7 -3.78 20.56 5.76
CA ARG A 7 -4.42 19.26 6.02
C ARG A 7 -3.52 18.25 6.75
N ILE A 8 -2.94 18.65 7.88
CA ILE A 8 -2.26 17.72 8.80
C ILE A 8 -2.76 18.05 10.20
N GLY A 9 -3.56 17.14 10.77
CA GLY A 9 -4.17 17.25 12.09
C GLY A 9 -4.22 15.90 12.82
N PRO A 10 -4.95 15.79 13.95
CA PRO A 10 -5.13 14.50 14.61
C PRO A 10 -5.90 13.53 13.70
N ASN A 11 -5.75 12.23 13.96
CA ASN A 11 -6.53 11.18 13.31
C ASN A 11 -6.44 11.20 11.77
N GLN A 12 -5.23 11.31 11.21
CA GLN A 12 -5.04 11.42 9.76
C GLN A 12 -5.52 10.18 9.03
N MET A 13 -5.34 8.98 9.58
CA MET A 13 -5.82 7.76 8.90
C MET A 13 -7.35 7.75 8.82
N ALA A 14 -8.04 8.10 9.90
CA ALA A 14 -9.49 8.22 9.89
C ALA A 14 -9.96 9.34 8.94
N PHE A 15 -9.27 10.48 8.93
CA PHE A 15 -9.57 11.59 8.02
C PHE A 15 -9.42 11.21 6.54
N ASP A 16 -8.34 10.49 6.18
CA ASP A 16 -8.11 10.01 4.81
C ASP A 16 -9.17 9.00 4.36
N LEU A 17 -9.76 8.26 5.31
CA LEU A 17 -10.91 7.38 5.08
C LEU A 17 -12.25 8.14 5.00
N GLY A 18 -12.25 9.47 5.15
CA GLY A 18 -13.42 10.34 5.01
C GLY A 18 -14.16 10.63 6.31
N TYR A 19 -13.61 10.29 7.47
CA TYR A 19 -14.24 10.51 8.78
C TYR A 19 -13.81 11.84 9.41
N ASP A 20 -14.76 12.52 10.06
CA ASP A 20 -14.49 13.77 10.77
C ASP A 20 -13.83 13.47 12.14
N PRO A 21 -12.61 13.98 12.43
CA PRO A 21 -11.97 13.82 13.74
C PRO A 21 -12.83 14.24 14.93
N ALA A 22 -13.79 15.16 14.74
CA ALA A 22 -14.72 15.60 15.79
C ALA A 22 -15.61 14.47 16.33
N MET A 23 -15.80 13.38 15.55
CA MET A 23 -16.61 12.23 15.98
C MET A 23 -15.96 11.40 17.09
N ALA A 24 -14.67 11.64 17.40
CA ALA A 24 -13.94 10.93 18.46
C ALA A 24 -14.61 11.01 19.84
N ALA A 25 -15.39 12.07 20.10
CA ALA A 25 -16.13 12.25 21.34
C ALA A 25 -17.35 11.31 21.49
N GLU A 26 -17.79 10.65 20.42
CA GLU A 26 -19.01 9.84 20.39
C GLU A 26 -18.69 8.36 20.15
N PRO A 27 -18.59 7.51 21.20
CA PRO A 27 -18.15 6.12 21.07
C PRO A 27 -18.96 5.30 20.06
N ARG A 28 -20.27 5.56 19.94
CA ARG A 28 -21.14 4.87 18.98
C ARG A 28 -20.74 5.16 17.53
N LEU A 29 -20.27 6.38 17.24
CA LEU A 29 -19.79 6.76 15.91
C LEU A 29 -18.45 6.09 15.60
N VAL A 30 -17.55 6.01 16.60
CA VAL A 30 -16.27 5.29 16.46
C VAL A 30 -16.51 3.80 16.17
N GLU A 31 -17.43 3.15 16.88
CA GLU A 31 -17.77 1.76 16.61
C GLU A 31 -18.43 1.56 15.23
N ALA A 32 -19.26 2.50 14.79
CA ALA A 32 -19.86 2.46 13.46
C ALA A 32 -18.79 2.57 12.37
N MET A 33 -17.85 3.51 12.50
CA MET A 33 -16.68 3.65 11.64
C MET A 33 -15.89 2.35 11.57
N LEU A 34 -15.55 1.73 12.71
CA LEU A 34 -14.78 0.48 12.71
C LEU A 34 -15.49 -0.65 11.96
N ARG A 35 -16.82 -0.79 12.14
CA ARG A 35 -17.61 -1.80 11.41
C ARG A 35 -17.67 -1.52 9.92
N GLU A 36 -17.85 -0.26 9.53
CA GLU A 36 -17.91 0.15 8.13
C GLU A 36 -16.58 -0.11 7.42
N VAL A 37 -15.45 0.29 8.02
CA VAL A 37 -14.12 0.06 7.44
C VAL A 37 -13.81 -1.45 7.36
N ASP A 38 -14.15 -2.26 8.37
CA ASP A 38 -13.92 -3.72 8.35
C ASP A 38 -14.80 -4.45 7.32
N GLN A 39 -15.94 -3.87 6.94
CA GLN A 39 -16.79 -4.39 5.86
C GLN A 39 -16.29 -3.95 4.48
N LEU A 40 -15.67 -2.78 4.37
CA LEU A 40 -15.20 -2.22 3.11
C LEU A 40 -13.92 -2.89 2.59
N PHE A 41 -13.01 -3.28 3.48
CA PHE A 41 -11.70 -3.82 3.11
C PHE A 41 -11.58 -5.31 3.42
N ASP A 42 -11.30 -6.12 2.40
CA ASP A 42 -10.98 -7.55 2.57
C ASP A 42 -9.72 -7.78 3.44
N LEU A 43 -8.77 -6.84 3.38
CA LEU A 43 -7.54 -6.84 4.17
C LEU A 43 -7.07 -5.41 4.43
N VAL A 44 -6.75 -5.11 5.69
CA VAL A 44 -5.97 -3.93 6.10
C VAL A 44 -4.61 -4.42 6.58
N MET A 45 -3.54 -3.95 5.94
CA MET A 45 -2.16 -4.32 6.25
C MET A 45 -1.60 -3.48 7.40
N ILE A 46 -0.70 -4.06 8.20
CA ILE A 46 -0.06 -3.39 9.35
C ILE A 46 1.43 -3.27 9.07
N MET A 47 1.97 -2.06 9.15
CA MET A 47 3.35 -1.78 8.75
C MET A 47 4.38 -2.53 9.61
N GLU A 48 4.13 -2.65 10.92
CA GLU A 48 4.98 -3.39 11.85
C GLU A 48 4.94 -4.92 11.65
N LEU A 49 3.94 -5.40 10.91
CA LEU A 49 3.72 -6.82 10.57
C LEU A 49 3.66 -6.97 9.04
N MET A 50 4.55 -6.27 8.32
CA MET A 50 4.49 -6.18 6.86
C MET A 50 4.64 -7.56 6.19
N ASP A 51 5.48 -8.45 6.73
CA ASP A 51 5.69 -9.77 6.14
C ASP A 51 4.44 -10.64 6.28
N GLU A 52 3.82 -10.64 7.45
CA GLU A 52 2.54 -11.32 7.71
C GLU A 52 1.43 -10.72 6.84
N SER A 53 1.39 -9.39 6.70
CA SER A 53 0.45 -8.67 5.85
C SER A 53 0.58 -9.09 4.39
N LEU A 54 1.80 -9.19 3.87
CA LEU A 54 2.08 -9.61 2.50
C LEU A 54 1.77 -11.09 2.26
N VAL A 55 1.99 -11.96 3.25
CA VAL A 55 1.55 -13.36 3.18
C VAL A 55 0.03 -13.44 3.07
N LEU A 56 -0.71 -12.69 3.89
CA LEU A 56 -2.18 -12.65 3.81
C LEU A 56 -2.66 -12.07 2.47
N LEU A 57 -2.07 -10.98 2.00
CA LEU A 57 -2.39 -10.36 0.71
C LEU A 57 -2.16 -11.35 -0.44
N ARG A 58 -1.02 -12.03 -0.45
CA ARG A 58 -0.69 -13.05 -1.45
C ARG A 58 -1.74 -14.15 -1.52
N ARG A 59 -2.18 -14.65 -0.36
CA ARG A 59 -3.22 -15.68 -0.28
C ARG A 59 -4.55 -15.18 -0.82
N LEU A 60 -4.96 -13.97 -0.43
CA LEU A 60 -6.22 -13.35 -0.87
C LEU A 60 -6.27 -13.17 -2.39
N MET A 61 -5.18 -12.72 -2.99
CA MET A 61 -5.10 -12.43 -4.42
C MET A 61 -4.74 -13.65 -5.29
N CYS A 62 -4.49 -14.82 -4.68
CA CYS A 62 -3.94 -16.00 -5.36
C CYS A 62 -2.67 -15.68 -6.16
N TRP A 63 -1.82 -14.83 -5.60
CA TRP A 63 -0.61 -14.33 -6.23
C TRP A 63 0.62 -15.19 -5.95
N SER A 64 1.62 -15.09 -6.82
CA SER A 64 2.93 -15.67 -6.59
C SER A 64 3.69 -14.88 -5.52
N THR A 65 4.80 -15.43 -5.02
CA THR A 65 5.64 -14.70 -4.06
C THR A 65 6.29 -13.46 -4.69
N ASP A 66 6.55 -13.48 -6.00
CA ASP A 66 7.14 -12.34 -6.71
C ASP A 66 6.19 -11.17 -6.91
N ASP A 67 4.88 -11.41 -6.87
CA ASP A 67 3.88 -10.36 -7.01
C ASP A 67 3.74 -9.51 -5.72
N VAL A 68 4.18 -10.04 -4.58
CA VAL A 68 4.09 -9.35 -3.27
C VAL A 68 5.45 -9.00 -2.67
N VAL A 69 6.55 -9.47 -3.25
CA VAL A 69 7.89 -9.20 -2.71
C VAL A 69 8.20 -7.71 -2.77
N SER A 70 8.74 -7.19 -1.67
CA SER A 70 9.15 -5.80 -1.55
C SER A 70 10.51 -5.69 -0.88
N LEU A 71 11.27 -4.65 -1.25
CA LEU A 71 12.50 -4.29 -0.57
C LEU A 71 12.22 -3.16 0.44
N PRO A 72 12.62 -3.29 1.73
CA PRO A 72 12.32 -2.29 2.75
C PRO A 72 13.04 -0.95 2.53
N LYS A 73 12.33 0.08 2.06
CA LYS A 73 12.89 1.43 1.86
C LYS A 73 12.60 2.42 2.99
N GLN A 74 11.51 2.18 3.74
CA GLN A 74 11.02 3.11 4.77
C GLN A 74 11.79 3.06 6.10
N GLU A 75 12.96 2.43 6.09
CA GLU A 75 13.88 2.52 7.23
C GLU A 75 14.50 3.91 7.26
N ARG A 76 14.25 4.66 8.35
CA ARG A 76 14.75 6.02 8.48
C ARG A 76 16.26 6.01 8.70
N VAL A 77 17.00 6.69 7.81
CA VAL A 77 18.47 6.84 7.86
C VAL A 77 18.95 7.44 9.19
N HIS A 78 18.09 8.27 9.81
CA HIS A 78 18.31 8.87 11.12
C HIS A 78 17.20 8.47 12.08
N SER A 79 17.44 7.45 12.89
CA SER A 79 16.51 7.03 13.95
C SER A 79 16.51 8.03 15.11
N ARG A 80 15.81 9.16 14.98
CA ARG A 80 15.37 9.93 16.16
C ARG A 80 14.17 9.23 16.77
N ARG A 81 14.43 8.13 17.48
CA ARG A 81 13.45 7.48 18.35
C ARG A 81 13.50 8.19 19.70
N THR A 82 12.62 9.16 19.91
CA THR A 82 12.37 9.69 21.24
C THR A 82 11.54 8.67 22.01
N ALA A 83 12.06 8.17 23.12
CA ALA A 83 11.27 7.35 24.03
C ALA A 83 10.18 8.24 24.65
N LEU A 84 8.91 7.84 24.52
CA LEU A 84 7.78 8.52 25.14
C LEU A 84 7.60 7.99 26.55
N SER A 85 7.31 8.87 27.52
CA SER A 85 6.79 8.44 28.82
C SER A 85 5.38 7.87 28.69
N ASP A 86 4.93 7.13 29.70
CA ASP A 86 3.58 6.58 29.72
C ASP A 86 2.50 7.68 29.69
N GLU A 87 2.76 8.81 30.36
CA GLU A 87 1.88 9.99 30.33
C GLU A 87 1.80 10.60 28.91
N GLN A 88 2.94 10.77 28.24
CA GLN A 88 2.97 11.27 26.86
C GLN A 88 2.27 10.31 25.90
N ARG A 89 2.43 9.01 26.10
CA ARG A 89 1.72 7.99 25.31
C ARG A 89 0.22 8.08 25.52
N ALA A 90 -0.25 8.16 26.76
CA ALA A 90 -1.67 8.29 27.06
C ALA A 90 -2.28 9.55 26.42
N ALA A 91 -1.62 10.69 26.55
CA ALA A 91 -2.06 11.95 25.93
C ALA A 91 -2.12 11.86 24.40
N LEU A 92 -1.15 11.19 23.77
CA LEU A 92 -1.16 10.96 22.32
C LEU A 92 -2.27 10.00 21.90
N GLU A 93 -2.54 8.96 22.68
CA GLU A 93 -3.64 8.03 22.39
C GLU A 93 -5.01 8.70 22.49
N GLU A 94 -5.19 9.62 23.44
CA GLU A 94 -6.39 10.45 23.55
C GLU A 94 -6.50 11.42 22.35
N TYR A 95 -5.40 12.08 21.98
CA TYR A 95 -5.37 12.98 20.83
C TYR A 95 -5.63 12.27 19.49
N LEU A 96 -5.21 11.01 19.37
CA LEU A 96 -5.34 10.16 18.18
C LEU A 96 -6.40 9.06 18.36
N THR A 97 -7.47 9.36 19.10
CA THR A 97 -8.49 8.38 19.49
C THR A 97 -8.99 7.50 18.32
N LEU A 98 -9.29 8.06 17.15
CA LEU A 98 -9.82 7.30 16.01
C LEU A 98 -8.74 6.41 15.38
N ASP A 99 -7.55 6.95 15.18
CA ASP A 99 -6.43 6.22 14.59
C ASP A 99 -5.95 5.08 15.50
N VAL A 100 -5.96 5.30 16.81
CA VAL A 100 -5.69 4.27 17.82
C VAL A 100 -6.79 3.19 17.81
N ALA A 101 -8.06 3.58 17.67
CA ALA A 101 -9.16 2.64 17.55
C ALA A 101 -9.03 1.77 16.27
N LEU A 102 -8.74 2.39 15.12
CA LEU A 102 -8.47 1.70 13.85
C LEU A 102 -7.31 0.71 14.01
N TYR A 103 -6.17 1.16 14.53
CA TYR A 103 -5.00 0.32 14.73
C TYR A 103 -5.29 -0.88 15.64
N ARG A 104 -5.93 -0.67 16.80
CA ARG A 104 -6.27 -1.74 17.75
C ARG A 104 -7.30 -2.72 17.16
N HIS A 105 -8.24 -2.25 16.36
CA HIS A 105 -9.20 -3.10 15.65
C HIS A 105 -8.48 -3.98 14.61
N PHE A 106 -7.75 -3.37 13.68
CA PHE A 106 -7.13 -4.12 12.59
C PHE A 106 -5.94 -4.97 13.01
N ARG A 107 -5.24 -4.63 14.09
CA ARG A 107 -4.24 -5.52 14.70
C ARG A 107 -4.86 -6.81 15.24
N ARG A 108 -6.04 -6.73 15.88
CA ARG A 108 -6.80 -7.91 16.31
C ARG A 108 -7.30 -8.71 15.10
N ARG A 109 -7.90 -8.04 14.12
CA ARG A 109 -8.38 -8.67 12.88
C ARG A 109 -7.26 -9.34 12.08
N MET A 110 -6.04 -8.82 12.14
CA MET A 110 -4.86 -9.46 11.57
C MET A 110 -4.49 -10.73 12.34
N ALA A 111 -4.44 -10.67 13.67
CA ALA A 111 -4.20 -11.86 14.50
C ALA A 111 -5.23 -12.97 14.23
N ASP A 112 -6.52 -12.63 14.11
CA ASP A 112 -7.58 -13.59 13.75
C ASP A 112 -7.33 -14.23 12.37
N ARG A 113 -6.94 -13.43 11.37
CA ARG A 113 -6.64 -13.91 10.01
C ARG A 113 -5.41 -14.82 9.98
N VAL A 114 -4.38 -14.52 10.77
CA VAL A 114 -3.19 -15.39 10.91
C VAL A 114 -3.58 -16.70 11.61
N ALA A 115 -4.35 -16.63 12.69
CA ALA A 115 -4.79 -17.80 13.46
C ALA A 115 -5.73 -18.73 12.66
N ALA A 116 -6.42 -18.22 11.65
CA ALA A 116 -7.25 -19.02 10.74
C ALA A 116 -6.43 -19.90 9.78
N VAL A 117 -5.12 -19.69 9.68
CA VAL A 117 -4.20 -20.51 8.86
C VAL A 117 -3.42 -21.45 9.78
N PRO A 118 -3.25 -22.74 9.43
CA PRO A 118 -2.39 -23.63 10.21
C PRO A 118 -0.98 -23.05 10.36
N LEU A 119 -0.45 -23.04 11.60
CA LEU A 119 0.80 -22.37 11.96
C LEU A 119 1.96 -22.74 11.02
N GLU A 120 2.20 -24.03 10.82
CA GLU A 120 3.28 -24.52 9.95
C GLU A 120 3.13 -24.03 8.50
N THR A 121 1.90 -23.94 8.01
CA THR A 121 1.63 -23.41 6.66
C THR A 121 1.96 -21.92 6.59
N PHE A 122 1.56 -21.15 7.60
CA PHE A 122 1.82 -19.73 7.63
C PHE A 122 3.33 -19.43 7.75
N LEU A 123 4.03 -20.15 8.63
CA LEU A 123 5.48 -20.05 8.81
C LEU A 123 6.23 -20.37 7.51
N SER A 124 5.88 -21.46 6.82
CA SER A 124 6.47 -21.82 5.53
C SER A 124 6.28 -20.72 4.48
N GLN A 125 5.09 -20.09 4.45
CA GLN A 125 4.81 -18.98 3.53
C GLN A 125 5.61 -17.72 3.85
N ALA A 126 5.73 -17.37 5.14
CA ALA A 126 6.55 -16.26 5.60
C ALA A 126 8.04 -16.50 5.27
N GLU A 127 8.55 -17.70 5.54
CA GLU A 127 9.93 -18.06 5.21
C GLU A 127 10.19 -17.97 3.70
N THR A 128 9.26 -18.47 2.88
CA THR A 128 9.35 -18.35 1.41
C THR A 128 9.45 -16.89 0.98
N LEU A 129 8.65 -15.99 1.56
CA LEU A 129 8.71 -14.56 1.27
C LEU A 129 10.05 -13.94 1.66
N VAL A 130 10.56 -14.26 2.86
CA VAL A 130 11.87 -13.77 3.34
C VAL A 130 13.01 -14.25 2.45
N GLN A 131 13.02 -15.54 2.08
CA GLN A 131 14.03 -16.10 1.18
C GLN A 131 13.96 -15.43 -0.20
N ARG A 132 12.74 -15.19 -0.72
CA ARG A 132 12.56 -14.55 -2.02
C ARG A 132 13.00 -13.08 -2.02
N ARG A 133 12.70 -12.34 -0.96
CA ARG A 133 13.22 -10.98 -0.74
C ARG A 133 14.75 -10.98 -0.71
N ARG A 134 15.38 -11.89 0.02
CA ARG A 134 16.85 -11.99 0.09
C ARG A 134 17.45 -12.25 -1.29
N PHE A 135 16.86 -13.16 -2.07
CA PHE A 135 17.29 -13.43 -3.45
C PHE A 135 17.25 -12.15 -4.30
N TRP A 136 16.13 -11.44 -4.32
CA TRP A 136 16.00 -10.21 -5.10
C TRP A 136 16.91 -9.10 -4.62
N HIS A 137 17.09 -8.95 -3.30
CA HIS A 137 18.04 -8.00 -2.75
C HIS A 137 19.46 -8.29 -3.24
N GLN A 138 19.92 -9.55 -3.17
CA GLN A 138 21.26 -9.92 -3.64
C GLN A 138 21.44 -9.70 -5.15
N LYS A 139 20.42 -10.07 -5.94
CA LYS A 139 20.43 -9.90 -7.40
C LYS A 139 20.43 -8.43 -7.81
N CYS A 140 19.59 -7.61 -7.18
CA CYS A 140 19.29 -6.26 -7.66
C CYS A 140 20.13 -5.18 -6.99
N VAL A 141 20.44 -5.29 -5.69
CA VAL A 141 21.03 -4.19 -4.92
C VAL A 141 22.55 -4.23 -4.99
N LEU A 142 23.14 -3.17 -5.53
CA LEU A 142 24.58 -2.90 -5.49
C LEU A 142 24.94 -2.29 -4.13
N ASN A 143 24.30 -1.19 -3.77
CA ASN A 143 24.51 -0.46 -2.53
C ASN A 143 23.17 0.09 -1.99
N THR A 144 23.06 0.17 -0.66
CA THR A 144 22.02 0.96 0.01
C THR A 144 22.56 2.37 0.25
N VAL A 145 21.87 3.38 -0.25
CA VAL A 145 22.29 4.79 -0.20
C VAL A 145 21.17 5.67 0.37
N ASN A 146 21.41 6.96 0.53
CA ASN A 146 20.31 7.90 0.77
C ASN A 146 19.45 7.96 -0.50
N GLY A 147 18.13 7.73 -0.37
CA GLY A 147 17.23 7.69 -1.53
C GLY A 147 17.13 9.01 -2.27
N PHE A 148 17.38 10.14 -1.59
CA PHE A 148 17.38 11.47 -2.19
C PHE A 148 18.55 11.69 -3.17
N ASP A 149 19.67 11.00 -2.95
CA ASP A 149 20.88 11.12 -3.78
C ASP A 149 20.79 10.31 -5.09
N LEU A 150 19.76 9.48 -5.24
CA LEU A 150 19.52 8.72 -6.48
C LEU A 150 18.98 9.63 -7.60
N GLU A 151 18.94 9.11 -8.82
CA GLU A 151 18.48 9.83 -10.01
C GLU A 151 17.24 9.18 -10.63
N GLY A 152 16.52 9.96 -11.44
CA GLY A 152 15.33 9.52 -12.17
C GLY A 152 14.27 8.91 -11.25
N ASP A 153 13.68 7.81 -11.70
CA ASP A 153 12.55 7.16 -11.01
C ASP A 153 12.94 6.48 -9.68
N GLN A 154 14.23 6.42 -9.34
CA GLN A 154 14.71 5.89 -8.05
C GLN A 154 14.87 6.96 -6.97
N ARG A 155 14.76 8.24 -7.33
CA ARG A 155 14.94 9.35 -6.36
C ARG A 155 13.75 9.44 -5.42
N GLU A 156 14.03 9.35 -4.12
CA GLU A 156 13.05 9.56 -3.07
C GLU A 156 12.82 11.06 -2.83
N PHE A 157 11.61 11.42 -2.40
CA PHE A 157 11.22 12.81 -2.17
C PHE A 157 11.92 13.44 -0.94
N THR A 158 12.40 12.62 -0.01
CA THR A 158 13.05 13.06 1.24
C THR A 158 14.39 12.38 1.43
N ASP A 159 15.32 13.12 2.02
CA ASP A 159 16.64 12.68 2.51
C ASP A 159 16.61 11.74 3.72
N LYS A 160 15.42 11.35 4.19
CA LYS A 160 15.23 10.59 5.44
C LYS A 160 15.10 9.09 5.24
N VAL A 161 15.01 8.62 4.01
CA VAL A 161 14.76 7.21 3.67
C VAL A 161 15.91 6.66 2.83
N HIS A 162 16.07 5.34 2.88
CA HIS A 162 17.05 4.65 2.06
C HIS A 162 16.53 4.41 0.65
N GLY A 163 17.46 4.37 -0.30
CA GLY A 163 17.22 3.89 -1.66
C GLY A 163 18.24 2.82 -2.04
N TYR A 164 18.00 2.14 -3.16
CA TYR A 164 18.86 1.07 -3.64
C TYR A 164 19.49 1.44 -4.97
N GLN A 165 20.81 1.61 -4.98
CA GLN A 165 21.55 1.64 -6.23
C GLN A 165 21.51 0.24 -6.85
N LEU A 166 21.00 0.13 -8.08
CA LEU A 166 20.82 -1.16 -8.75
C LEU A 166 22.09 -1.65 -9.45
N ARG A 167 22.31 -2.98 -9.45
CA ARG A 167 23.37 -3.64 -10.23
C ARG A 167 23.08 -3.60 -11.73
N ASP A 168 21.82 -3.84 -12.09
CA ASP A 168 21.31 -3.77 -13.46
C ASP A 168 19.93 -3.12 -13.44
N ALA A 169 19.85 -1.89 -13.94
CA ALA A 169 18.60 -1.13 -14.02
C ALA A 169 17.73 -1.55 -15.23
N ASN A 170 18.25 -2.36 -16.16
CA ASN A 170 17.51 -2.88 -17.30
C ASN A 170 16.73 -4.17 -16.96
N ASP A 171 17.12 -4.88 -15.89
CA ASP A 171 16.30 -5.99 -15.38
C ASP A 171 14.97 -5.43 -14.89
N TRP A 172 13.89 -5.90 -15.52
CA TRP A 172 12.55 -5.36 -15.31
C TRP A 172 12.12 -5.43 -13.84
N MET A 173 12.48 -6.50 -13.12
CA MET A 173 12.09 -6.67 -11.72
C MET A 173 12.96 -5.78 -10.83
N CYS A 174 14.28 -5.74 -11.07
CA CYS A 174 15.18 -4.88 -10.29
C CYS A 174 14.81 -3.40 -10.43
N SER A 175 14.47 -2.96 -11.65
CA SER A 175 13.98 -1.60 -11.90
C SER A 175 12.75 -1.27 -11.07
N ARG A 176 11.75 -2.17 -11.00
CA ARG A 176 10.52 -1.97 -10.22
C ARG A 176 10.76 -1.98 -8.72
N LEU A 177 11.55 -2.93 -8.21
CA LEU A 177 11.89 -3.01 -6.80
C LEU A 177 12.73 -1.81 -6.33
N GLY A 178 13.56 -1.24 -7.22
CA GLY A 178 14.41 -0.07 -6.96
C GLY A 178 13.68 1.28 -7.05
N MET A 179 12.54 1.35 -7.72
CA MET A 179 11.79 2.59 -7.99
C MET A 179 11.20 3.26 -6.75
N ALA A 180 11.30 4.58 -6.65
CA ALA A 180 10.67 5.37 -5.59
C ALA A 180 9.14 5.46 -5.78
N GLU A 181 8.39 5.79 -4.73
CA GLU A 181 6.93 5.83 -4.74
C GLU A 181 6.37 6.70 -5.89
N VAL A 182 6.92 7.90 -6.05
CA VAL A 182 6.47 8.87 -7.06
C VAL A 182 6.71 8.32 -8.46
N GLY A 183 7.92 7.85 -8.74
CA GLY A 183 8.26 7.25 -10.03
C GLY A 183 7.39 6.03 -10.36
N TYR A 184 7.12 5.19 -9.36
CA TYR A 184 6.27 4.00 -9.54
C TYR A 184 4.81 4.38 -9.82
N THR A 185 4.29 5.38 -9.12
CA THR A 185 2.93 5.89 -9.33
C THR A 185 2.76 6.47 -10.73
N ASP A 186 3.74 7.23 -11.22
CA ASP A 186 3.70 7.81 -12.56
C ASP A 186 3.79 6.73 -13.64
N PHE A 187 4.64 5.72 -13.45
CA PHE A 187 4.69 4.55 -14.31
C PHE A 187 3.32 3.83 -14.39
N LEU A 188 2.68 3.58 -13.24
CA LEU A 188 1.37 2.92 -13.18
C LEU A 188 0.29 3.75 -13.87
N ARG A 189 0.24 5.06 -13.61
CA ARG A 189 -0.72 5.97 -14.26
C ARG A 189 -0.53 6.01 -15.77
N GLY A 190 0.72 6.04 -16.25
CA GLY A 190 1.03 5.95 -17.68
C GLY A 190 0.48 4.66 -18.30
N THR A 191 0.73 3.53 -17.65
CA THR A 191 0.24 2.21 -18.09
C THR A 191 -1.30 2.15 -18.10
N GLN A 192 -1.96 2.68 -17.08
CA GLN A 192 -3.42 2.73 -16.99
C GLN A 192 -4.04 3.57 -18.10
N ARG A 193 -3.49 4.76 -18.39
CA ARG A 193 -3.97 5.62 -19.48
C ARG A 193 -3.87 4.93 -20.84
N GLN A 194 -2.77 4.23 -21.11
CA GLN A 194 -2.61 3.47 -22.35
C GLN A 194 -3.65 2.35 -22.47
N ARG A 195 -3.91 1.60 -21.40
CA ARG A 195 -4.94 0.55 -21.39
C ARG A 195 -6.34 1.12 -21.63
N LEU A 196 -6.66 2.27 -21.04
CA LEU A 196 -7.93 2.95 -21.26
C LEU A 196 -8.08 3.38 -22.73
N ALA A 197 -7.06 3.98 -23.32
CA ALA A 197 -7.10 4.36 -24.74
C ALA A 197 -7.33 3.16 -25.67
N VAL A 198 -6.68 2.01 -25.40
CA VAL A 198 -6.92 0.78 -26.16
C VAL A 198 -8.37 0.30 -25.99
N ARG A 199 -8.90 0.31 -24.76
CA ARG A 199 -10.29 -0.06 -24.50
C ARG A 199 -11.25 0.86 -25.25
N ASP A 200 -10.99 2.15 -25.28
CA ASP A 200 -11.83 3.13 -25.97
C ASP A 200 -11.82 2.88 -27.49
N HIS A 201 -10.64 2.64 -28.07
CA HIS A 201 -10.51 2.25 -29.48
C HIS A 201 -11.27 0.95 -29.80
N VAL A 202 -11.14 -0.09 -28.96
CA VAL A 202 -11.87 -1.35 -29.16
C VAL A 202 -13.37 -1.15 -29.01
N SER A 203 -13.82 -0.35 -28.04
CA SER A 203 -15.24 -0.05 -27.83
C SER A 203 -15.83 0.68 -29.03
N GLU A 204 -15.08 1.60 -29.63
CA GLU A 204 -15.49 2.29 -30.86
C GLU A 204 -15.58 1.34 -32.06
N LEU A 205 -14.60 0.46 -32.26
CA LEU A 205 -14.63 -0.55 -33.31
C LEU A 205 -15.84 -1.49 -33.18
N LEU A 206 -16.19 -1.89 -31.96
CA LEU A 206 -17.38 -2.71 -31.69
C LEU A 206 -18.67 -1.95 -32.01
N ARG A 207 -18.76 -0.65 -31.69
CA ARG A 207 -19.92 0.18 -32.07
C ARG A 207 -20.07 0.29 -33.59
N ILE A 208 -18.96 0.46 -34.32
CA ILE A 208 -18.98 0.51 -35.80
C ILE A 208 -19.44 -0.84 -36.37
N ALA A 209 -18.96 -1.95 -35.81
CA ALA A 209 -19.37 -3.29 -36.23
C ALA A 209 -20.87 -3.54 -35.97
N ASP A 210 -21.40 -3.10 -34.83
CA ASP A 210 -22.83 -3.25 -34.50
C ASP A 210 -23.75 -2.38 -35.37
N VAL A 211 -23.27 -1.25 -35.93
CA VAL A 211 -24.04 -0.44 -36.91
C VAL A 211 -24.20 -1.16 -38.26
N THR A 212 -23.47 -2.25 -38.52
CA THR A 212 -23.63 -3.04 -39.76
C THR A 212 -24.67 -4.17 -39.67
N GLN A 213 -25.38 -4.32 -38.54
CA GLN A 213 -26.45 -5.32 -38.40
C GLN A 213 -27.82 -4.70 -38.04
N THR A 214 -28.53 -4.20 -39.04
CA THR A 214 -30.01 -4.23 -39.09
C THR A 214 -30.46 -4.22 -40.57
N PRO A 215 -31.61 -4.83 -40.92
CA PRO A 215 -31.66 -6.03 -41.75
C PRO A 215 -32.08 -5.70 -43.19
N ALA A 216 -31.45 -6.38 -44.15
CA ALA A 216 -32.02 -6.46 -45.49
C ALA A 216 -33.25 -7.40 -45.48
N ASN A 217 -34.35 -6.86 -46.01
CA ASN A 217 -35.61 -7.49 -46.45
C ASN A 217 -36.73 -7.75 -45.43
N GLN A 218 -37.63 -6.77 -45.38
CA GLN A 218 -39.05 -7.02 -45.64
C GLN A 218 -39.26 -7.35 -47.13
N ARG A 219 -39.74 -8.56 -47.44
CA ARG A 219 -40.72 -8.89 -48.49
C ARG A 219 -41.05 -10.38 -48.46
#